data_AF-A0A2G9T3I6-F1
#
_entry.id   AF-A0A2G9T3I6-F1
#
_cell.length_a   1.000
_cell.length_b   1.000
_cell.length_c   1.000
_cell.angle_alpha   90.00
_cell.angle_beta   90.00
_cell.angle_gamma   90.00
#
_symmetry.space_group_name_H-M   'P 1'
#
loop_
_entity.id
_entity.type
_entity.pdbx_description
1 polymer ?
#
loop_
_entity_poly.entity_id
_entity_poly.type
_entity_poly.pdbx_seq_one_letter_code
_entity_poly.pdbx_strand_id
1 'polypeptide(L)'
;MKSGNKETTKDHVYSALEIIKRRQYKAWLKAKDEEEKSKIELDPFVIARKAIQNCHPLMKLQGVTRGGTTYQVPFPIEKAEAEFRAMKMMRDICRQKAAHGETHLKDILASELLAASQNEGLTIQAKQELHKTCEANRAYAHYRS
;
A
#
# COMPACT_ATOMS: atom_id res chain seq x y z
N MET A 1 -10.01 9.28 -8.07
CA MET A 1 -11.12 9.88 -8.85
C MET A 1 -10.77 9.83 -10.33
N LYS A 2 -11.65 9.27 -11.17
CA LYS A 2 -11.56 9.37 -12.64
C LYS A 2 -12.68 10.31 -13.08
N SER A 3 -12.41 11.23 -13.99
CA SER A 3 -13.42 12.11 -14.60
C SER A 3 -14.29 12.91 -13.60
N GLY A 4 -13.74 13.33 -12.46
CA GLY A 4 -14.48 14.17 -11.49
C GLY A 4 -15.51 13.44 -10.62
N ASN A 5 -15.71 12.13 -10.77
CA ASN A 5 -16.72 11.40 -10.02
C ASN A 5 -16.26 11.09 -8.58
N LYS A 6 -16.45 12.06 -7.68
CA LYS A 6 -16.05 12.01 -6.27
C LYS A 6 -16.94 11.09 -5.44
N GLU A 7 -18.23 11.05 -5.73
CA GLU A 7 -19.24 10.32 -4.96
C GLU A 7 -19.02 8.81 -5.05
N THR A 8 -18.96 8.26 -6.26
CA THR A 8 -18.63 6.84 -6.47
C THR A 8 -17.30 6.43 -5.85
N THR A 9 -16.28 7.31 -5.89
CA THR A 9 -14.99 7.02 -5.26
C THR A 9 -15.14 6.92 -3.73
N LYS A 10 -15.91 7.81 -3.12
CA LYS A 10 -16.21 7.75 -1.68
C LYS A 10 -16.95 6.47 -1.35
N ASP A 11 -17.98 6.12 -2.11
CA ASP A 11 -18.78 4.93 -1.86
C ASP A 11 -17.95 3.65 -1.90
N HIS A 12 -17.02 3.53 -2.85
CA HIS A 12 -16.10 2.40 -2.91
C HIS A 12 -15.19 2.32 -1.68
N VAL A 13 -14.67 3.47 -1.20
CA VAL A 13 -13.82 3.51 -0.01
C VAL A 13 -14.61 3.16 1.25
N TYR A 14 -15.78 3.76 1.45
CA TYR A 14 -16.62 3.45 2.61
C TYR A 14 -17.12 2.01 2.59
N SER A 15 -17.49 1.48 1.42
CA SER A 15 -17.85 0.07 1.26
C SER A 15 -16.69 -0.86 1.62
N ALA A 16 -15.46 -0.52 1.22
CA ALA A 16 -14.28 -1.30 1.58
C ALA A 16 -14.04 -1.29 3.10
N LEU A 17 -14.15 -0.15 3.76
CA LEU A 17 -14.03 -0.05 5.23
C LEU A 17 -15.13 -0.84 5.95
N GLU A 18 -16.35 -0.83 5.43
CA GLU A 18 -17.45 -1.63 5.95
C GLU A 18 -17.15 -3.14 5.83
N ILE A 19 -16.62 -3.58 4.68
CA ILE A 19 -16.20 -4.97 4.47
C ILE A 19 -15.12 -5.36 5.48
N ILE A 20 -14.12 -4.51 5.69
CA ILE A 20 -13.06 -4.72 6.69
C ILE A 20 -13.66 -4.90 8.08
N LYS A 21 -14.54 -3.98 8.50
CA LYS A 21 -15.21 -4.05 9.81
C LYS A 21 -16.00 -5.34 9.98
N ARG A 22 -16.77 -5.74 8.96
CA ARG A 22 -17.53 -7.00 8.96
C ARG A 22 -16.62 -8.23 9.07
N ARG A 23 -15.50 -8.25 8.35
CA ARG A 23 -14.53 -9.37 8.39
C ARG A 23 -13.86 -9.48 9.76
N GLN A 24 -13.40 -8.35 10.31
CA GLN A 24 -12.75 -8.32 11.62
C GLN A 24 -13.71 -8.68 12.75
N TYR A 25 -14.94 -8.17 12.71
CA TYR A 25 -15.96 -8.52 13.70
C TYR A 25 -16.30 -10.02 13.68
N LYS A 26 -16.39 -10.62 12.49
CA LYS A 26 -16.57 -12.08 12.37
C LYS A 26 -15.37 -12.86 12.92
N ALA A 27 -14.14 -12.40 12.67
CA ALA A 27 -12.95 -13.01 13.23
C ALA A 27 -12.93 -12.91 14.76
N TRP A 28 -13.30 -11.76 15.31
CA TRP A 28 -13.41 -11.51 16.74
C TRP A 28 -14.47 -12.39 17.43
N LEU A 29 -15.63 -12.58 16.79
CA LEU A 29 -16.66 -13.49 17.28
C LEU A 29 -16.23 -14.96 17.26
N LYS A 30 -15.36 -15.34 16.31
CA LYS A 30 -14.86 -16.72 16.17
C LYS A 30 -13.75 -17.03 17.18
N ALA A 31 -12.99 -16.02 17.61
CA ALA A 31 -11.93 -16.16 18.59
C ALA A 31 -12.50 -16.65 19.93
N LYS A 32 -11.91 -17.74 20.45
CA LYS A 32 -12.38 -18.39 21.69
C LYS A 32 -11.71 -17.78 22.92
N ASP A 33 -10.44 -17.44 22.80
CA ASP A 33 -9.62 -16.92 23.89
C ASP A 33 -9.62 -15.39 23.92
N GLU A 34 -9.58 -14.83 25.13
CA GLU A 34 -9.56 -13.36 25.32
C GLU A 34 -8.27 -12.73 24.74
N GLU A 35 -7.16 -13.48 24.77
CA GLU A 35 -5.90 -13.05 24.17
C GLU A 35 -5.99 -12.88 22.66
N GLU A 36 -6.69 -13.78 21.96
CA GLU A 36 -6.88 -13.67 20.51
C GLU A 36 -7.77 -12.49 20.16
N LYS A 37 -8.83 -12.26 20.94
CA LYS A 37 -9.73 -11.12 20.78
C LYS A 37 -9.00 -9.79 20.91
N SER A 38 -8.09 -9.68 21.86
CA SER A 38 -7.31 -8.45 22.09
C SER A 38 -6.39 -8.06 20.92
N LYS A 39 -5.96 -9.05 20.12
CA LYS A 39 -5.09 -8.84 18.95
C LYS A 39 -5.86 -8.36 17.72
N ILE A 40 -7.18 -8.54 17.70
CA ILE A 40 -8.04 -8.22 16.56
C ILE A 40 -8.48 -6.77 16.66
N GLU A 41 -7.94 -5.93 15.78
CA GLU A 41 -8.39 -4.55 15.64
C GLU A 41 -9.76 -4.52 14.94
N LEU A 42 -10.72 -3.81 15.53
CA LEU A 42 -12.08 -3.68 15.02
C LEU A 42 -12.30 -2.36 14.28
N ASP A 43 -11.48 -1.34 14.53
CA ASP A 43 -11.57 -0.06 13.85
C ASP A 43 -10.96 -0.14 12.43
N PRO A 44 -11.78 -0.06 11.36
CA PRO A 44 -11.29 -0.12 9.99
C PRO A 44 -10.39 1.07 9.63
N PHE A 45 -10.54 2.23 10.29
CA PHE A 45 -9.69 3.40 10.04
C PHE A 45 -8.27 3.19 10.58
N VAL A 46 -8.14 2.58 11.77
CA VAL A 46 -6.85 2.24 12.36
C VAL A 46 -6.13 1.22 11.46
N ILE A 47 -6.84 0.19 11.00
CA ILE A 47 -6.30 -0.81 10.06
C ILE A 47 -5.83 -0.13 8.77
N ALA A 48 -6.66 0.72 8.17
CA ALA A 48 -6.32 1.40 6.93
C ALA A 48 -5.10 2.32 7.09
N ARG A 49 -5.01 3.07 8.20
CA ARG A 49 -3.86 3.93 8.49
C ARG A 49 -2.58 3.10 8.67
N LYS A 50 -2.66 2.00 9.41
CA LYS A 50 -1.54 1.07 9.61
C LYS A 50 -1.10 0.45 8.28
N ALA A 51 -2.05 0.02 7.45
CA ALA A 51 -1.78 -0.55 6.13
C ALA A 51 -1.00 0.43 5.24
N ILE A 52 -1.45 1.69 5.15
CA ILE A 52 -0.77 2.71 4.35
C ILE A 52 0.64 3.00 4.91
N GLN A 53 0.79 3.09 6.23
CA GLN A 53 2.10 3.28 6.86
C GLN A 53 3.07 2.13 6.55
N ASN A 54 2.61 0.88 6.58
CA ASN A 54 3.43 -0.29 6.23
C ASN A 54 3.87 -0.26 4.76
N CYS A 55 3.07 0.34 3.88
CA CYS A 55 3.36 0.50 2.46
C CYS A 55 4.32 1.66 2.15
N HIS A 56 4.72 2.49 3.13
CA HIS A 56 5.61 3.63 2.90
C HIS A 56 7.00 3.19 2.42
N PRO A 57 7.44 3.61 1.22
CA PRO A 57 8.81 3.40 0.80
C PRO A 57 9.76 4.41 1.48
N LEU A 58 10.94 3.94 1.88
CA LEU A 58 11.99 4.78 2.50
C LEU A 58 12.91 5.44 1.46
N MET A 59 13.14 4.76 0.33
CA MET A 59 13.99 5.23 -0.76
C MET A 59 13.28 5.17 -2.10
N LYS A 60 13.56 6.15 -2.97
CA LYS A 60 13.16 6.18 -4.38
C LYS A 60 14.39 6.14 -5.27
N LEU A 61 14.21 5.72 -6.50
CA LEU A 61 15.19 5.92 -7.56
C LEU A 61 14.86 7.21 -8.32
N GLN A 62 15.88 7.99 -8.61
CA GLN A 62 15.80 9.19 -9.46
C GLN A 62 16.89 9.11 -10.52
N GLY A 63 16.51 9.42 -11.76
CA GLY A 63 17.46 9.49 -12.88
C GLY A 63 18.40 10.68 -12.72
N VAL A 64 19.71 10.43 -12.70
CA VAL A 64 20.75 11.46 -12.71
C VAL A 64 21.64 11.23 -13.92
N THR A 65 21.79 12.26 -14.76
CA THR A 65 22.61 12.17 -15.97
C THR A 65 24.04 12.63 -15.67
N ARG A 66 25.01 11.75 -15.94
CA ARG A 66 26.45 12.03 -15.81
C ARG A 66 27.17 11.48 -17.04
N GLY A 67 27.99 12.32 -17.67
CA GLY A 67 28.77 11.91 -18.85
C GLY A 67 27.93 11.35 -20.01
N GLY A 68 26.70 11.83 -20.19
CA GLY A 68 25.80 11.38 -21.26
C GLY A 68 25.02 10.08 -20.97
N THR A 69 25.23 9.45 -19.81
CA THR A 69 24.44 8.28 -19.36
C THR A 69 23.56 8.64 -18.16
N THR A 70 22.33 8.13 -18.12
CA THR A 70 21.40 8.34 -17.01
C THR A 70 21.43 7.16 -16.05
N TYR A 71 21.87 7.41 -14.81
CA TYR A 71 21.93 6.42 -13.74
C TYR A 71 20.69 6.52 -12.84
N GLN A 72 20.18 5.38 -12.37
CA GLN A 72 19.14 5.35 -11.34
C GLN A 72 19.80 5.47 -9.98
N VAL A 73 19.74 6.66 -9.39
CA VAL A 73 20.39 6.95 -8.11
C VAL A 73 19.35 6.83 -6.99
N PRO A 74 19.62 6.09 -5.91
CA PRO A 74 18.73 6.04 -4.75
C PRO A 74 18.72 7.39 -4.01
N PHE A 75 17.55 7.88 -3.59
CA PHE A 75 17.36 9.05 -2.74
C PHE A 75 16.40 8.74 -1.59
N PRO A 76 16.58 9.33 -0.40
CA PRO A 76 15.58 9.25 0.67
C PRO A 76 14.28 9.93 0.22
N ILE A 77 13.14 9.43 0.68
CA ILE A 77 11.83 9.99 0.37
C ILE A 77 11.31 10.79 1.57
N GLU A 78 10.76 11.98 1.32
CA GLU A 78 10.02 12.74 2.33
C GLU A 78 8.68 12.06 2.68
N LYS A 79 8.23 12.21 3.92
CA LYS A 79 7.03 11.52 4.42
C LYS A 79 5.79 11.72 3.55
N ALA A 80 5.53 12.93 3.08
CA ALA A 80 4.38 13.23 2.23
C ALA A 80 4.46 12.53 0.87
N GLU A 81 5.65 12.45 0.27
CA GLU A 81 5.86 11.73 -0.98
C GLU A 81 5.77 10.20 -0.77
N ALA A 82 6.25 9.69 0.36
CA ALA A 82 6.15 8.28 0.71
C ALA A 82 4.69 7.84 0.85
N GLU A 83 3.87 8.65 1.51
CA GLU A 83 2.42 8.41 1.65
C GLU A 83 1.72 8.44 0.29
N PHE A 84 2.03 9.44 -0.56
CA PHE A 84 1.50 9.49 -1.92
C PHE A 84 1.90 8.26 -2.75
N ARG A 85 3.17 7.83 -2.67
CA ARG A 85 3.65 6.64 -3.38
C ARG A 85 2.98 5.37 -2.88
N ALA A 86 2.78 5.22 -1.58
CA ALA A 86 2.07 4.08 -1.00
C ALA A 86 0.62 3.99 -1.52
N MET A 87 -0.13 5.10 -1.46
CA MET A 87 -1.50 5.16 -2.01
C MET A 87 -1.53 4.89 -3.52
N LYS A 88 -0.56 5.41 -4.27
CA LYS A 88 -0.44 5.20 -5.71
C LYS A 88 -0.18 3.73 -6.05
N MET A 89 0.78 3.10 -5.37
CA MET A 89 1.11 1.67 -5.57
C MET A 89 -0.11 0.79 -5.27
N MET A 90 -0.77 1.00 -4.14
CA MET A 90 -1.96 0.23 -3.77
C MET A 90 -3.09 0.39 -4.80
N ARG A 91 -3.34 1.62 -5.26
CA ARG A 91 -4.33 1.89 -6.31
C ARG A 91 -4.00 1.15 -7.61
N ASP A 92 -2.74 1.17 -8.02
CA ASP A 92 -2.32 0.57 -9.29
C ASP A 92 -2.44 -0.96 -9.23
N ILE A 93 -2.10 -1.57 -8.10
CA ILE A 93 -2.31 -3.01 -7.84
C ILE A 93 -3.79 -3.38 -7.82
N CYS A 94 -4.63 -2.60 -7.12
CA CYS A 94 -6.07 -2.86 -7.09
C CYS A 94 -6.70 -2.79 -8.50
N ARG A 95 -6.21 -1.86 -9.34
CA ARG A 95 -6.66 -1.73 -10.73
C ARG A 95 -6.19 -2.89 -11.60
N GLN A 96 -4.95 -3.35 -11.41
CA GLN A 96 -4.44 -4.53 -12.12
C GLN A 96 -5.28 -5.77 -11.77
N LYS A 97 -5.52 -6.04 -10.49
CA LYS A 97 -6.40 -7.15 -10.04
C LYS A 97 -7.80 -7.07 -10.64
N ALA A 98 -8.42 -5.88 -10.62
CA ALA A 98 -9.75 -5.68 -11.20
C ALA A 98 -9.78 -5.92 -12.72
N ALA A 99 -8.70 -5.61 -13.45
CA ALA A 99 -8.60 -5.86 -14.88
C ALA A 99 -8.48 -7.37 -15.23
N HIS A 100 -8.01 -8.19 -14.29
CA HIS A 100 -7.89 -9.65 -14.44
C HIS A 100 -9.19 -10.41 -14.12
N GLY A 101 -10.31 -9.71 -13.91
CA GLY A 101 -11.62 -10.33 -13.67
C GLY A 101 -11.86 -10.77 -12.22
N GLU A 102 -10.95 -10.47 -11.30
CA GLU A 102 -11.20 -10.63 -9.86
C GLU A 102 -12.20 -9.56 -9.42
N THR A 103 -13.21 -9.97 -8.63
CA THR A 103 -14.20 -9.24 -7.77
C THR A 103 -14.34 -7.69 -7.83
N HIS A 104 -15.45 -7.16 -7.31
CA HIS A 104 -15.67 -5.71 -7.27
C HIS A 104 -14.52 -4.95 -6.56
N LEU A 105 -14.16 -3.76 -7.04
CA LEU A 105 -13.05 -2.93 -6.53
C LEU A 105 -13.03 -2.76 -5.00
N LYS A 106 -14.21 -2.67 -4.37
CA LYS A 106 -14.38 -2.56 -2.92
C LYS A 106 -13.83 -3.79 -2.16
N ASP A 107 -14.03 -4.99 -2.71
CA ASP A 107 -13.59 -6.25 -2.11
C ASP A 107 -12.09 -6.42 -2.25
N ILE A 108 -11.54 -6.06 -3.42
CA ILE A 108 -10.10 -6.05 -3.67
C ILE A 108 -9.41 -5.08 -2.71
N LEU A 109 -9.92 -3.84 -2.61
CA LEU A 109 -9.36 -2.82 -1.73
C LEU A 109 -9.39 -3.26 -0.26
N ALA A 110 -10.51 -3.83 0.20
CA ALA A 110 -10.63 -4.35 1.56
C ALA A 110 -9.63 -5.47 1.86
N SER A 111 -9.47 -6.42 0.93
CA SER A 111 -8.50 -7.52 1.04
C SER A 111 -7.06 -7.01 1.06
N GLU A 112 -6.72 -6.06 0.17
CA GLU A 112 -5.37 -5.50 0.07
C GLU A 112 -5.00 -4.67 1.32
N LEU A 113 -5.93 -3.86 1.85
CA LEU A 113 -5.72 -3.11 3.09
C LEU A 113 -5.50 -4.03 4.29
N LEU A 114 -6.29 -5.11 4.41
CA LEU A 114 -6.10 -6.11 5.46
C LEU A 114 -4.74 -6.79 5.36
N ALA A 115 -4.38 -7.27 4.17
CA ALA A 115 -3.07 -7.90 3.94
C ALA A 115 -1.91 -6.94 4.25
N ALA A 116 -1.98 -5.70 3.75
CA ALA A 116 -0.95 -4.70 3.99
C ALA A 116 -0.82 -4.33 5.47
N SER A 117 -1.91 -4.35 6.25
CA SER A 117 -1.85 -4.14 7.70
C SER A 117 -1.06 -5.21 8.46
N GLN A 118 -0.95 -6.41 7.86
CA GLN A 118 -0.20 -7.56 8.34
C GLN A 118 1.19 -7.68 7.68
N ASN A 119 1.62 -6.68 6.89
CA ASN A 119 2.84 -6.69 6.07
C ASN A 119 2.85 -7.76 4.96
N GLU A 120 1.68 -8.12 4.47
CA GLU A 120 1.48 -9.05 3.37
C GLU A 120 0.81 -8.37 2.17
N GLY A 121 0.67 -9.10 1.07
CA GLY A 121 0.02 -8.63 -0.15
C GLY A 121 0.98 -8.03 -1.18
N LEU A 122 0.44 -7.80 -2.38
CA LEU A 122 1.23 -7.36 -3.53
C LEU A 122 1.77 -5.94 -3.32
N THR A 123 1.07 -5.09 -2.57
CA THR A 123 1.52 -3.72 -2.30
C THR A 123 2.78 -3.70 -1.45
N ILE A 124 2.90 -4.61 -0.48
CA ILE A 124 4.11 -4.76 0.33
C ILE A 124 5.24 -5.36 -0.50
N GLN A 125 4.96 -6.33 -1.37
CA GLN A 125 5.95 -6.88 -2.30
C GLN A 125 6.51 -5.79 -3.23
N ALA A 126 5.66 -4.95 -3.83
CA ALA A 126 6.10 -3.82 -4.66
C ALA A 126 7.00 -2.84 -3.90
N LYS A 127 6.71 -2.57 -2.61
CA LYS A 127 7.59 -1.76 -1.74
C LYS A 127 8.95 -2.44 -1.56
N GLN A 128 8.97 -3.75 -1.28
CA GLN A 128 10.20 -4.52 -1.07
C GLN A 128 11.04 -4.60 -2.34
N GLU A 129 10.41 -4.81 -3.49
CA GLU A 129 11.06 -4.78 -4.80
C GLU A 129 11.74 -3.44 -5.06
N LEU A 130 11.04 -2.33 -4.79
CA LEU A 130 11.63 -0.99 -4.91
C LEU A 130 12.87 -0.84 -4.00
N HIS A 131 12.82 -1.34 -2.76
CA HIS A 131 13.96 -1.28 -1.85
C HIS A 131 15.13 -2.12 -2.35
N LYS A 132 14.86 -3.33 -2.86
CA LYS A 132 15.86 -4.19 -3.47
C LYS A 132 16.53 -3.53 -4.68
N THR A 133 15.75 -2.86 -5.54
CA THR A 133 16.32 -2.10 -6.67
C THR A 133 17.13 -0.90 -6.19
N CYS A 134 16.71 -0.21 -5.13
CA CYS A 134 17.49 0.86 -4.52
C CYS A 134 18.82 0.34 -3.94
N GLU A 135 18.81 -0.81 -3.29
CA GLU A 135 20.00 -1.44 -2.73
C GLU A 135 20.99 -1.87 -3.81
N ALA A 136 20.50 -2.47 -4.90
CA ALA A 136 21.34 -2.83 -6.05
C ALA A 136 22.06 -1.63 -6.68
N ASN A 137 21.44 -0.44 -6.62
CA ASN A 137 22.00 0.81 -7.14
C ASN A 137 22.71 1.66 -6.07
N ARG A 138 22.97 1.11 -4.88
CA ARG A 138 23.61 1.83 -3.77
C ARG A 138 24.97 2.44 -4.17
N ALA A 139 25.72 1.78 -5.04
CA ALA A 139 27.00 2.27 -5.53
C ALA A 139 26.87 3.66 -6.17
N TYR A 140 25.77 3.97 -6.87
CA TYR A 140 25.54 5.25 -7.52
C TYR A 140 25.14 6.39 -6.58
N ALA A 141 25.04 6.15 -5.27
CA ALA A 141 24.68 7.17 -4.29
C ALA A 141 25.66 8.37 -4.26
N HIS A 142 26.89 8.20 -4.75
CA HIS A 142 27.85 9.29 -4.90
C HIS A 142 27.44 10.30 -5.97
N TYR A 143 26.61 9.92 -6.95
CA TYR A 143 26.10 10.85 -7.98
C TYR A 143 25.02 11.81 -7.47
N ARG A 144 24.69 11.80 -6.17
CA ARG A 144 23.79 12.78 -5.55
C ARG A 144 24.41 14.16 -5.43
N SER A 145 25.75 14.24 -5.37
CA SER A 145 26.51 15.50 -5.28
C SER A 145 26.37 16.34 -6.54
#